data_AF-A0A0R2IJ93-F1
#
_entry.id   AF-A0A0R2IJ93-F1
#
_cell.length_a   1.000
_cell.length_b   1.000
_cell.length_c   1.000
_cell.angle_alpha   90.00
_cell.angle_beta   90.00
_cell.angle_gamma   90.00
#
_symmetry.space_group_name_H-M   'P 1'
#
loop_
_entity.id
_entity.type
_entity.pdbx_description
1 polymer ?
#
loop_
_entity_poly.entity_id
_entity_poly.type
_entity_poly.pdbx_seq_one_letter_code
_entity_poly.pdbx_strand_id
1 'polypeptide(L)'
;MITDETYLYLKRNYSDCSSWALWNHKDLKQDSHMHASDCRLDPFDKLLEDSSFRKTHLNSNAIYLGLNFSERDKKDITPDIPWSAFHDITPRRTHDYNSLLILQGTKFEGCYMTDLIKNYRQTKGSEALRYIKKTENRSKLIEAAHVLQDEIDHIKPKFIFTCGNDTNNLFQELLPSGKYKLLNIYDARVEHITHWSSQQASRDEYLAINKRLRQF
;
A
#
# COMPACT_ATOMS: atom_id res chain seq x y z
N MET A 1 4.91 8.77 13.99
CA MET A 1 3.88 8.09 14.81
C MET A 1 2.54 8.64 14.37
N ILE A 2 1.53 7.78 14.20
CA ILE A 2 0.19 8.20 13.78
C ILE A 2 -0.60 8.72 14.98
N THR A 3 -1.33 9.82 14.79
CA THR A 3 -2.25 10.35 15.80
C THR A 3 -3.58 9.60 15.74
N ASP A 4 -4.33 9.62 16.85
CA ASP A 4 -5.67 9.01 16.89
C ASP A 4 -6.64 9.68 15.92
N GLU A 5 -6.53 11.00 15.76
CA GLU A 5 -7.30 11.78 14.79
C GLU A 5 -7.04 11.31 13.35
N THR A 6 -5.76 11.25 12.94
CA THR A 6 -5.38 10.75 11.62
C THR A 6 -5.86 9.32 11.41
N TYR A 7 -5.68 8.43 12.38
CA TYR A 7 -6.13 7.05 12.26
C TYR A 7 -7.65 6.95 12.07
N LEU A 8 -8.44 7.63 12.91
CA LEU A 8 -9.90 7.59 12.83
C LEU A 8 -10.42 8.20 11.53
N TYR A 9 -9.78 9.27 11.05
CA TYR A 9 -10.10 9.87 9.77
C TYR A 9 -9.85 8.90 8.61
N LEU A 10 -8.65 8.31 8.53
CA LEU A 10 -8.31 7.36 7.47
C LEU A 10 -9.18 6.11 7.56
N LYS A 11 -9.49 5.63 8.78
CA LYS A 11 -10.38 4.50 8.98
C LYS A 11 -11.74 4.76 8.37
N ARG A 12 -12.32 5.92 8.68
CA ARG A 12 -13.66 6.29 8.24
C ARG A 12 -13.75 6.42 6.71
N ASN A 13 -12.71 6.93 6.06
CA ASN A 13 -12.76 7.32 4.66
C ASN A 13 -12.13 6.30 3.71
N TYR A 14 -11.14 5.52 4.16
CA TYR A 14 -10.26 4.75 3.27
C TYR A 14 -9.99 3.31 3.71
N SER A 15 -10.47 2.85 4.86
CA SER A 15 -10.14 1.50 5.32
C SER A 15 -10.65 0.37 4.42
N ASP A 16 -11.56 0.66 3.49
CA ASP A 16 -12.06 -0.31 2.52
C ASP A 16 -11.09 -0.55 1.34
N CYS A 17 -10.15 0.37 1.11
CA CYS A 17 -9.23 0.38 -0.03
C CYS A 17 -7.76 0.66 0.34
N SER A 18 -7.45 0.73 1.63
CA SER A 18 -6.12 0.95 2.18
C SER A 18 -5.87 0.01 3.37
N SER A 19 -4.62 -0.03 3.85
CA SER A 19 -4.23 -0.84 5.00
C SER A 19 -2.99 -0.27 5.71
N TRP A 20 -2.50 -1.01 6.69
CA TRP A 20 -1.25 -0.83 7.39
C TRP A 20 -0.34 -2.01 7.09
N ALA A 21 0.97 -1.77 6.96
CA ALA A 21 2.00 -2.79 6.78
C ALA A 21 2.23 -3.61 8.06
N LEU A 22 1.18 -4.29 8.53
CA LEU A 22 1.12 -5.01 9.79
C LEU A 22 0.63 -6.43 9.51
N TRP A 23 1.40 -7.43 9.94
CA TRP A 23 1.11 -8.82 9.62
C TRP A 23 1.33 -9.71 10.84
N ASN A 24 0.47 -10.72 11.00
CA ASN A 24 0.59 -11.67 12.08
C ASN A 24 1.65 -12.73 11.75
N HIS A 25 2.91 -12.31 11.75
CA HIS A 25 4.06 -13.21 11.62
C HIS A 25 4.70 -13.44 12.98
N LYS A 26 5.19 -14.66 13.22
CA LYS A 26 6.15 -14.93 14.30
C LYS A 26 7.55 -14.82 13.70
N ASP A 27 8.46 -14.14 14.40
CA ASP A 27 9.89 -13.99 14.09
C ASP A 27 10.34 -14.84 12.90
N LEU A 28 10.34 -14.24 11.70
CA LEU A 28 10.78 -14.89 10.46
C LEU A 28 12.32 -15.03 10.47
N LYS A 29 12.85 -15.73 11.48
CA LYS A 29 14.23 -16.17 11.48
C LYS A 29 14.35 -17.34 10.52
N GLN A 30 15.09 -17.06 9.44
CA GLN A 30 15.82 -17.99 8.57
C GLN A 30 15.10 -19.31 8.23
N ASP A 31 14.70 -19.39 6.96
CA ASP A 31 14.53 -20.64 6.20
C ASP A 31 13.12 -21.29 6.12
N SER A 32 12.09 -20.69 6.72
CA SER A 32 10.70 -21.14 6.47
C SER A 32 10.08 -20.42 5.27
N HIS A 33 9.49 -21.19 4.36
CA HIS A 33 8.66 -20.66 3.28
C HIS A 33 7.52 -19.82 3.87
N MET A 34 7.43 -18.55 3.49
CA MET A 34 6.30 -17.70 3.87
C MET A 34 5.05 -18.16 3.14
N HIS A 35 3.96 -18.26 3.90
CA HIS A 35 2.67 -18.68 3.42
C HIS A 35 1.70 -17.52 3.37
N ALA A 36 0.64 -17.65 2.55
CA ALA A 36 -0.43 -16.66 2.48
C ALA A 36 -1.08 -16.42 3.87
N SER A 37 -1.06 -17.39 4.77
CA SER A 37 -1.52 -17.25 6.16
C SER A 37 -0.74 -16.22 6.99
N ASP A 38 0.51 -15.92 6.61
CA ASP A 38 1.33 -14.92 7.30
C ASP A 38 0.90 -13.49 6.94
N CYS A 39 0.02 -13.33 5.94
CA CYS A 39 -0.48 -12.02 5.51
C CYS A 39 -1.67 -11.52 6.34
N ARG A 40 -2.06 -12.24 7.38
CA ARG A 40 -3.27 -11.94 8.15
C ARG A 40 -3.14 -10.66 8.97
N LEU A 41 -4.13 -9.78 8.84
CA LEU A 41 -4.34 -8.64 9.71
C LEU A 41 -5.35 -8.92 10.83
N ASP A 42 -6.27 -9.89 10.62
CA ASP A 42 -7.39 -10.21 11.53
C ASP A 42 -7.03 -10.36 13.02
N PRO A 43 -5.83 -10.86 13.41
CA PRO A 43 -5.43 -10.94 14.81
C PRO A 43 -5.25 -9.57 15.48
N PHE A 44 -5.08 -8.49 14.71
CA PHE A 44 -4.91 -7.13 15.19
C PHE A 44 -6.19 -6.29 15.15
N ASP A 45 -7.30 -6.77 14.58
CA ASP A 45 -8.51 -5.95 14.39
C ASP A 45 -8.96 -5.25 15.68
N LYS A 46 -9.02 -6.00 16.79
CA LYS A 46 -9.38 -5.43 18.11
C LYS A 46 -8.25 -4.59 18.71
N LEU A 47 -7.00 -4.95 18.45
CA LEU A 47 -5.82 -4.23 18.96
C LEU A 47 -5.68 -2.87 18.27
N LEU A 48 -6.09 -2.76 17.01
CA LEU A 48 -6.12 -1.52 16.27
C LEU A 48 -7.13 -0.50 16.82
N GLU A 49 -8.08 -0.91 17.68
CA GLU A 49 -8.93 0.03 18.42
C GLU A 49 -8.19 0.67 19.62
N ASP A 50 -7.12 0.05 20.11
CA ASP A 50 -6.31 0.57 21.22
C ASP A 50 -5.29 1.61 20.74
N SER A 51 -5.32 2.80 21.35
CA SER A 51 -4.43 3.92 21.01
C SER A 51 -2.96 3.60 21.29
N SER A 52 -2.67 2.88 22.38
CA SER A 52 -1.28 2.53 22.75
C SER A 52 -0.68 1.53 21.78
N PHE A 53 -1.47 0.54 21.35
CA PHE A 53 -1.10 -0.39 20.29
C PHE A 53 -0.80 0.36 18.99
N ARG A 54 -1.71 1.21 18.52
CA ARG A 54 -1.50 2.01 17.30
C ARG A 54 -0.24 2.88 17.37
N LYS A 55 0.01 3.54 18.50
CA LYS A 55 1.21 4.39 18.70
C LYS A 55 2.51 3.58 18.65
N THR A 56 2.46 2.32 19.06
CA THR A 56 3.62 1.42 19.08
C THR A 56 3.86 0.79 17.72
N HIS A 57 2.80 0.42 17.01
CA HIS A 57 2.88 -0.43 15.82
C HIS A 57 2.64 0.31 14.50
N LEU A 58 1.95 1.45 14.49
CA LEU A 58 1.66 2.22 13.28
C LEU A 58 2.54 3.46 13.18
N ASN A 59 2.97 3.79 11.96
CA ASN A 59 3.81 4.94 11.73
C ASN A 59 3.50 5.65 10.41
N SER A 60 3.97 6.90 10.36
CA SER A 60 3.89 7.79 9.22
C SER A 60 5.23 7.86 8.45
N ASN A 61 6.12 6.88 8.62
CA ASN A 61 7.44 6.97 7.99
C ASN A 61 7.35 6.87 6.47
N ALA A 62 6.39 6.08 5.96
CA ALA A 62 6.19 5.91 4.54
C ALA A 62 4.71 5.75 4.15
N ILE A 63 4.43 5.96 2.86
CA ILE A 63 3.30 5.36 2.15
C ILE A 63 3.85 4.28 1.22
N TYR A 64 3.31 3.07 1.29
CA TYR A 64 3.54 1.98 0.36
C TYR A 64 2.44 1.99 -0.71
N LEU A 65 2.80 2.43 -1.91
CA LEU A 65 1.85 2.82 -2.95
C LEU A 65 1.77 1.78 -4.07
N GLY A 66 0.59 1.17 -4.22
CA GLY A 66 0.19 0.36 -5.35
C GLY A 66 -0.47 1.15 -6.48
N LEU A 67 -0.74 0.49 -7.61
CA LEU A 67 -1.32 1.13 -8.77
C LEU A 67 -2.83 1.36 -8.61
N ASN A 68 -3.58 0.31 -8.31
CA ASN A 68 -5.03 0.35 -8.35
C ASN A 68 -5.68 -0.67 -7.43
N PHE A 69 -6.80 -0.25 -6.85
CA PHE A 69 -7.59 -1.14 -6.02
C PHE A 69 -8.33 -2.15 -6.91
N SER A 70 -8.12 -3.44 -6.66
CA SER A 70 -8.66 -4.50 -7.52
C SER A 70 -10.14 -4.74 -7.30
N GLU A 71 -10.85 -5.11 -8.37
CA GLU A 71 -12.18 -5.71 -8.22
C GLU A 71 -12.00 -7.15 -7.71
N ARG A 72 -12.66 -7.46 -6.60
CA ARG A 72 -12.69 -8.80 -6.01
C ARG A 72 -14.08 -9.39 -6.22
N ASP A 73 -14.16 -10.64 -6.66
CA ASP A 73 -15.44 -11.34 -6.82
C ASP A 73 -16.13 -11.47 -5.46
N LYS A 74 -17.39 -11.03 -5.34
CA LYS A 74 -18.19 -11.03 -4.10
C LYS A 74 -18.27 -12.37 -3.35
N LYS A 75 -17.94 -13.48 -4.01
CA LYS A 75 -17.95 -14.84 -3.44
C LYS A 75 -16.67 -15.21 -2.68
N ASP A 76 -15.59 -14.46 -2.92
CA ASP A 76 -14.26 -14.68 -2.32
C ASP A 76 -13.90 -13.57 -1.31
N ILE A 77 -14.85 -12.67 -1.00
CA ILE A 77 -14.66 -11.58 -0.04
C ILE A 77 -15.22 -12.03 1.30
N THR A 78 -14.42 -11.99 2.36
CA THR A 78 -14.93 -11.58 3.67
C THR A 78 -15.30 -10.10 3.56
N PRO A 79 -16.59 -9.75 3.36
CA PRO A 79 -16.97 -8.38 3.06
C PRO A 79 -16.51 -7.44 4.17
N ASP A 80 -16.11 -6.23 3.80
CA ASP A 80 -16.15 -5.06 4.68
C ASP A 80 -15.31 -5.13 5.97
N ILE A 81 -14.19 -5.85 5.97
CA ILE A 81 -13.22 -5.76 7.08
C ILE A 81 -12.33 -4.53 6.82
N PRO A 82 -12.37 -3.50 7.70
CA PRO A 82 -11.47 -2.36 7.64
C PRO A 82 -10.02 -2.83 7.57
N TRP A 83 -9.22 -2.19 6.72
CA TRP A 83 -7.79 -2.45 6.56
C TRP A 83 -7.46 -3.82 5.94
N SER A 84 -8.40 -4.51 5.31
CA SER A 84 -8.11 -5.84 4.72
C SER A 84 -7.35 -5.79 3.38
N ALA A 85 -7.23 -4.62 2.75
CA ALA A 85 -6.45 -4.48 1.52
C ALA A 85 -4.98 -4.90 1.75
N PHE A 86 -4.32 -5.48 0.75
CA PHE A 86 -2.93 -5.99 0.88
C PHE A 86 -2.72 -7.14 1.88
N HIS A 87 -3.81 -7.77 2.36
CA HIS A 87 -3.78 -8.91 3.29
C HIS A 87 -4.53 -10.12 2.73
N ASP A 88 -4.58 -10.28 1.41
CA ASP A 88 -5.24 -11.43 0.82
C ASP A 88 -4.46 -12.71 1.14
N ILE A 89 -5.18 -13.71 1.66
CA ILE A 89 -4.64 -15.01 2.05
C ILE A 89 -5.06 -16.13 1.08
N THR A 90 -5.79 -15.79 0.01
CA THR A 90 -6.35 -16.77 -0.93
C THR A 90 -5.22 -17.51 -1.66
N PRO A 91 -5.06 -18.82 -1.44
CA PRO A 91 -3.97 -19.57 -2.03
C PRO A 91 -3.98 -19.48 -3.56
N ARG A 92 -2.79 -19.39 -4.16
CA ARG A 92 -2.56 -19.34 -5.63
C ARG A 92 -3.10 -18.10 -6.36
N ARG A 93 -3.70 -17.13 -5.66
CA ARG A 93 -4.23 -15.89 -6.28
C ARG A 93 -3.54 -14.61 -5.82
N THR A 94 -2.80 -14.65 -4.72
CA THR A 94 -2.16 -13.49 -4.12
C THR A 94 -0.66 -13.67 -3.89
N HIS A 95 0.04 -12.55 -3.95
CA HIS A 95 1.47 -12.41 -3.67
C HIS A 95 1.72 -11.36 -2.58
N ASP A 96 0.70 -11.00 -1.81
CA ASP A 96 0.76 -9.96 -0.78
C ASP A 96 1.82 -10.26 0.30
N TYR A 97 2.19 -11.52 0.51
CA TYR A 97 3.26 -11.93 1.42
C TYR A 97 4.64 -11.37 1.03
N ASN A 98 4.84 -11.00 -0.23
CA ASN A 98 6.08 -10.34 -0.64
C ASN A 98 6.19 -8.92 -0.07
N SER A 99 5.08 -8.23 0.22
CA SER A 99 5.11 -6.94 0.92
C SER A 99 5.64 -7.10 2.35
N LEU A 100 5.26 -8.19 3.03
CA LEU A 100 5.85 -8.55 4.32
C LEU A 100 7.36 -8.81 4.20
N LEU A 101 7.83 -9.57 3.20
CA LEU A 101 9.28 -9.75 2.95
C LEU A 101 10.01 -8.41 2.76
N ILE A 102 9.40 -7.47 2.05
CA ILE A 102 10.00 -6.16 1.77
C ILE A 102 10.09 -5.32 3.05
N LEU A 103 9.06 -5.32 3.89
CA LEU A 103 8.92 -4.32 4.97
C LEU A 103 9.27 -4.83 6.37
N GLN A 104 9.23 -6.14 6.61
CA GLN A 104 9.43 -6.72 7.93
C GLN A 104 10.77 -6.32 8.56
N GLY A 105 10.70 -5.93 9.83
CA GLY A 105 11.81 -5.54 10.69
C GLY A 105 12.54 -4.28 10.22
N THR A 106 12.01 -3.58 9.21
CA THR A 106 12.45 -2.23 8.84
C THR A 106 11.69 -1.21 9.68
N LYS A 107 12.15 0.05 9.70
CA LYS A 107 11.38 1.16 10.31
C LYS A 107 10.07 1.48 9.58
N PHE A 108 9.80 0.81 8.45
CA PHE A 108 8.60 0.98 7.64
C PHE A 108 7.56 -0.12 7.91
N GLU A 109 7.86 -1.13 8.74
CA GLU A 109 6.81 -2.02 9.26
C GLU A 109 5.79 -1.17 10.04
N GLY A 110 4.50 -1.33 9.73
CA GLY A 110 3.42 -0.50 10.24
C GLY A 110 3.16 0.81 9.50
N CYS A 111 3.79 1.03 8.34
CA CYS A 111 3.49 2.20 7.49
C CYS A 111 2.13 2.05 6.79
N TYR A 112 1.63 3.15 6.21
CA TYR A 112 0.34 3.16 5.50
C TYR A 112 0.48 2.56 4.09
N MET A 113 -0.48 1.75 3.67
CA MET A 113 -0.53 1.09 2.37
C MET A 113 -1.78 1.53 1.61
N THR A 114 -1.65 1.94 0.36
CA THR A 114 -2.80 2.39 -0.45
C THR A 114 -2.52 2.23 -1.94
N ASP A 115 -3.55 2.39 -2.77
CA ASP A 115 -3.47 2.37 -4.22
C ASP A 115 -3.70 3.76 -4.82
N LEU A 116 -3.03 4.09 -5.92
CA LEU A 116 -3.22 5.38 -6.60
C LEU A 116 -4.63 5.50 -7.21
N ILE A 117 -5.11 4.48 -7.91
CA ILE A 117 -6.40 4.47 -8.60
C ILE A 117 -7.43 3.70 -7.75
N LYS A 118 -8.34 4.42 -7.09
CA LYS A 118 -9.39 3.83 -6.24
C LYS A 118 -10.79 3.89 -6.85
N ASN A 119 -11.03 4.85 -7.74
CA ASN A 119 -12.33 5.13 -8.34
C ASN A 119 -12.65 4.29 -9.59
N TYR A 120 -11.83 3.28 -9.89
CA TYR A 120 -12.05 2.31 -10.95
C TYR A 120 -11.50 0.94 -10.52
N ARG A 121 -12.37 0.11 -9.93
CA ARG A 121 -12.01 -1.23 -9.48
C ARG A 121 -11.74 -2.11 -10.70
N GLN A 122 -10.55 -2.67 -10.79
CA GLN A 122 -10.15 -3.46 -11.94
C GLN A 122 -9.04 -4.44 -11.55
N THR A 123 -9.22 -5.74 -11.79
CA THR A 123 -8.22 -6.74 -11.39
C THR A 123 -6.90 -6.60 -12.18
N LYS A 124 -6.96 -6.16 -13.44
CA LYS A 124 -5.77 -5.96 -14.28
C LYS A 124 -5.28 -4.50 -14.21
N GLY A 125 -4.16 -4.27 -13.54
CA GLY A 125 -3.63 -2.92 -13.36
C GLY A 125 -3.33 -2.18 -14.68
N SER A 126 -2.88 -2.90 -15.71
CA SER A 126 -2.69 -2.30 -17.05
C SER A 126 -3.98 -1.74 -17.65
N GLU A 127 -5.13 -2.38 -17.39
CA GLU A 127 -6.44 -1.88 -17.84
C GLU A 127 -6.89 -0.67 -17.02
N ALA A 128 -6.61 -0.65 -15.71
CA ALA A 128 -6.86 0.51 -14.85
C ALA A 128 -6.04 1.73 -15.32
N LEU A 129 -4.75 1.52 -15.61
CA LEU A 129 -3.87 2.55 -16.12
C LEU A 129 -4.32 3.06 -17.49
N ARG A 130 -4.65 2.15 -18.41
CA ARG A 130 -5.15 2.51 -19.74
C ARG A 130 -6.45 3.30 -19.65
N TYR A 131 -7.35 2.91 -18.76
CA TYR A 131 -8.60 3.61 -18.51
C TYR A 131 -8.35 5.03 -17.97
N ILE A 132 -7.57 5.17 -16.90
CA ILE A 132 -7.40 6.47 -16.22
C ILE A 132 -6.64 7.50 -17.08
N LYS A 133 -5.78 7.04 -18.01
CA LYS A 133 -5.00 7.88 -18.91
C LYS A 133 -5.77 8.42 -20.12
N LYS A 134 -7.00 7.96 -20.37
CA LYS A 134 -7.80 8.46 -21.49
C LYS A 134 -8.22 9.91 -21.26
N THR A 135 -8.25 10.71 -22.32
CA THR A 135 -8.60 12.14 -22.25
C THR A 135 -9.99 12.36 -21.66
N GLU A 136 -10.97 11.53 -22.04
CA GLU A 136 -12.34 11.59 -21.51
C GLU A 136 -12.43 11.27 -20.01
N ASN A 137 -11.44 10.57 -19.46
CA ASN A 137 -11.38 10.18 -18.05
C ASN A 137 -10.52 11.15 -17.22
N ARG A 138 -10.19 12.33 -17.73
CA ARG A 138 -9.35 13.31 -17.03
C ARG A 138 -9.90 13.69 -15.65
N SER A 139 -11.22 13.82 -15.51
CA SER A 139 -11.87 14.09 -14.22
C SER A 139 -11.66 12.95 -13.21
N LYS A 140 -11.66 11.69 -13.67
CA LYS A 140 -11.37 10.52 -12.84
C LYS A 140 -9.93 10.46 -12.39
N LEU A 141 -8.98 10.86 -13.23
CA LEU A 141 -7.58 10.99 -12.84
C LEU A 141 -7.39 12.08 -11.78
N ILE A 142 -8.08 13.21 -11.91
CA ILE A 142 -8.05 14.29 -10.92
C ILE A 142 -8.65 13.82 -9.60
N GLU A 143 -9.79 13.14 -9.62
CA GLU A 143 -10.41 12.54 -8.44
C GLU A 143 -9.46 11.57 -7.73
N ALA A 144 -8.83 10.65 -8.47
CA ALA A 144 -7.87 9.70 -7.90
C ALA A 144 -6.67 10.42 -7.26
N ALA A 145 -6.14 11.46 -7.92
CA ALA A 145 -5.05 12.26 -7.38
C ALA A 145 -5.47 13.03 -6.11
N HIS A 146 -6.67 13.62 -6.08
CA HIS A 146 -7.17 14.31 -4.88
C HIS A 146 -7.33 13.37 -3.70
N VAL A 147 -7.84 12.15 -3.92
CA VAL A 147 -7.94 11.16 -2.84
C VAL A 147 -6.57 10.78 -2.31
N LEU A 148 -5.60 10.52 -3.19
CA LEU A 148 -4.22 10.23 -2.76
C LEU A 148 -3.57 11.44 -2.05
N GLN A 149 -3.84 12.67 -2.51
CA GLN A 149 -3.35 13.88 -1.86
C GLN A 149 -3.89 13.99 -0.44
N ASP A 150 -5.18 13.72 -0.23
CA ASP A 150 -5.78 13.76 1.10
C ASP A 150 -5.13 12.74 2.05
N GLU A 151 -4.87 11.52 1.59
CA GLU A 151 -4.10 10.54 2.36
C GLU A 151 -2.68 11.02 2.67
N ILE A 152 -1.98 11.63 1.71
CA ILE A 152 -0.64 12.22 1.91
C ILE A 152 -0.67 13.34 2.94
N ASP A 153 -1.69 14.20 2.91
CA ASP A 153 -1.85 15.33 3.84
C ASP A 153 -2.10 14.88 5.28
N HIS A 154 -2.77 13.74 5.46
CA HIS A 154 -3.04 13.15 6.77
C HIS A 154 -1.88 12.28 7.29
N ILE A 155 -1.23 11.51 6.42
CA ILE A 155 -0.08 10.67 6.80
C ILE A 155 1.18 11.50 6.99
N LYS A 156 1.41 12.51 6.13
CA LYS A 156 2.63 13.33 6.05
C LYS A 156 3.90 12.47 6.00
N PRO A 157 4.04 11.61 4.98
CA PRO A 157 5.10 10.63 4.93
C PRO A 157 6.47 11.27 4.72
N LYS A 158 7.52 10.60 5.21
CA LYS A 158 8.92 10.93 4.82
C LYS A 158 9.34 10.22 3.53
N PHE A 159 8.72 9.07 3.24
CA PHE A 159 9.00 8.26 2.07
C PHE A 159 7.72 7.87 1.34
N ILE A 160 7.75 7.79 0.01
CA ILE A 160 6.69 7.17 -0.78
C ILE A 160 7.33 6.06 -1.61
N PHE A 161 6.97 4.82 -1.32
CA PHE A 161 7.41 3.66 -2.07
C PHE A 161 6.44 3.37 -3.21
N THR A 162 6.80 3.77 -4.42
CA THR A 162 6.00 3.43 -5.61
C THR A 162 6.32 1.99 -6.02
N CYS A 163 5.33 1.12 -6.02
CA CYS A 163 5.51 -0.30 -6.30
C CYS A 163 5.25 -0.60 -7.77
N GLY A 164 6.30 -0.97 -8.51
CA GLY A 164 6.24 -1.27 -9.93
C GLY A 164 6.27 -0.06 -10.85
N ASN A 165 6.66 -0.31 -12.11
CA ASN A 165 6.88 0.71 -13.12
C ASN A 165 5.62 1.54 -13.42
N ASP A 166 4.46 0.90 -13.53
CA ASP A 166 3.21 1.59 -13.88
C ASP A 166 2.79 2.58 -12.79
N THR A 167 2.88 2.17 -11.52
CA THR A 167 2.64 3.04 -10.37
C THR A 167 3.63 4.19 -10.35
N ASN A 168 4.93 3.91 -10.47
CA ASN A 168 5.97 4.93 -10.46
C ASN A 168 5.75 5.94 -11.61
N ASN A 169 5.55 5.47 -12.84
CA ASN A 169 5.39 6.34 -14.00
C ASN A 169 4.16 7.24 -13.86
N LEU A 170 3.00 6.69 -13.47
CA LEU A 170 1.81 7.50 -13.25
C LEU A 170 1.99 8.49 -12.10
N PHE A 171 2.61 8.06 -10.99
CA PHE A 171 2.88 8.94 -9.85
C PHE A 171 3.80 10.10 -10.25
N GLN A 172 4.88 9.84 -10.98
CA GLN A 172 5.78 10.88 -11.51
C GLN A 172 5.05 11.83 -12.45
N GLU A 173 4.11 11.35 -13.28
CA GLU A 173 3.28 12.21 -14.12
C GLU A 173 2.36 13.13 -13.29
N LEU A 174 1.97 12.74 -12.08
CA LEU A 174 1.11 13.52 -11.19
C LEU A 174 1.86 14.55 -10.34
N LEU A 175 3.17 14.37 -10.12
CA LEU A 175 3.99 15.31 -9.34
C LEU A 175 4.08 16.71 -9.99
N PRO A 176 4.53 17.74 -9.25
CA PRO A 176 4.61 19.11 -9.78
C PRO A 176 5.56 19.26 -10.98
N SER A 177 6.60 18.42 -11.03
CA SER A 177 7.52 18.30 -12.16
C SER A 177 6.94 17.49 -13.35
N GLY A 178 5.84 16.79 -13.12
CA GLY A 178 5.21 15.89 -14.08
C GLY A 178 4.27 16.58 -15.06
N LYS A 179 3.63 15.75 -15.87
CA LYS A 179 2.67 16.15 -16.92
C LYS A 179 1.41 16.81 -16.34
N TYR A 180 0.89 16.28 -15.24
CA TYR A 180 -0.44 16.60 -14.73
C TYR A 180 -0.42 17.57 -13.55
N LYS A 181 0.63 17.56 -12.72
CA LYS A 181 0.83 18.51 -11.62
C LYS A 181 -0.33 18.56 -10.64
N LEU A 182 -0.79 17.39 -10.21
CA LEU A 182 -1.95 17.20 -9.35
C LEU A 182 -1.60 16.82 -7.91
N LEU A 183 -0.34 16.46 -7.63
CA LEU A 183 0.11 16.06 -6.30
C LEU A 183 1.20 17.00 -5.78
N ASN A 184 1.18 17.24 -4.48
CA ASN A 184 2.26 17.81 -3.70
C ASN A 184 2.66 16.82 -2.61
N ILE A 185 3.89 16.33 -2.67
CA ILE A 185 4.42 15.35 -1.71
C ILE A 185 5.24 16.02 -0.60
N TYR A 186 5.25 17.35 -0.53
CA TYR A 186 6.07 18.13 0.38
C TYR A 186 7.56 17.73 0.21
N ASP A 187 8.23 17.38 1.31
CA ASP A 187 9.63 16.94 1.33
C ASP A 187 9.79 15.40 1.31
N ALA A 188 8.72 14.66 0.99
CA ALA A 188 8.78 13.20 0.97
C ALA A 188 9.72 12.70 -0.14
N ARG A 189 10.59 11.74 0.20
CA ARG A 189 11.46 11.07 -0.76
C ARG A 189 10.70 9.96 -1.49
N VAL A 190 10.72 9.98 -2.81
CA VAL A 190 10.13 8.92 -3.64
C VAL A 190 11.17 7.83 -3.90
N GLU A 191 10.81 6.58 -3.62
CA GLU A 191 11.65 5.42 -3.85
C GLU A 191 10.88 4.39 -4.68
N HIS A 192 11.39 4.07 -5.86
CA HIS A 192 10.82 3.02 -6.69
C HIS A 192 11.30 1.65 -6.20
N ILE A 193 10.35 0.73 -6.04
CA ILE A 193 10.60 -0.65 -5.68
C ILE A 193 9.83 -1.59 -6.60
N THR A 194 10.33 -2.82 -6.73
CA THR A 194 9.65 -3.86 -7.49
C THR A 194 8.26 -4.14 -6.95
N HIS A 195 7.29 -4.32 -7.85
CA HIS A 195 5.93 -4.68 -7.48
C HIS A 195 5.91 -6.03 -6.74
N TRP A 196 5.22 -6.10 -5.59
CA TRP A 196 5.20 -7.30 -4.73
C TRP A 196 4.57 -8.53 -5.40
N SER A 197 3.76 -8.34 -6.45
CA SER A 197 3.19 -9.45 -7.25
C SER A 197 3.90 -9.70 -8.58
N SER A 198 5.10 -9.13 -8.78
CA SER A 198 5.88 -9.38 -10.00
C SER A 198 6.21 -10.86 -10.15
N GLN A 199 5.83 -11.45 -11.30
CA GLN A 199 6.18 -12.84 -11.64
C GLN A 199 7.65 -13.01 -12.02
N GLN A 200 8.35 -11.91 -12.31
CA GLN A 200 9.76 -11.90 -12.69
C GLN A 200 10.68 -11.70 -11.49
N ALA A 201 10.15 -11.17 -10.38
CA ALA A 201 10.92 -10.90 -9.19
C ALA A 201 11.16 -12.19 -8.40
N SER A 202 12.40 -12.41 -8.00
CA SER A 202 12.74 -13.50 -7.10
C SER A 202 12.56 -13.08 -5.65
N ARG A 203 12.50 -14.06 -4.75
CA ARG A 203 12.51 -13.81 -3.31
C ARG A 203 13.75 -13.02 -2.87
N ASP A 204 14.90 -13.30 -3.45
CA ASP A 204 16.17 -12.62 -3.13
C ASP A 204 16.13 -11.14 -3.51
N GLU A 205 15.39 -10.79 -4.57
CA GLU A 205 15.15 -9.39 -4.93
C GLU A 205 14.37 -8.65 -3.84
N TYR A 206 13.29 -9.24 -3.32
CA TYR A 206 12.53 -8.65 -2.21
C TYR A 206 13.38 -8.52 -0.93
N LEU A 207 14.22 -9.51 -0.63
CA LEU A 207 15.16 -9.40 0.49
C LEU A 207 16.24 -8.34 0.27
N ALA A 208 16.72 -8.17 -0.95
CA ALA A 208 17.66 -7.10 -1.28
C ALA A 208 17.01 -5.72 -1.09
N ILE A 209 15.74 -5.57 -1.47
CA ILE A 209 14.96 -4.36 -1.17
C ILE A 209 14.86 -4.17 0.35
N ASN A 210 14.46 -5.18 1.11
CA ASN A 210 14.39 -5.11 2.58
C ASN A 210 15.72 -4.65 3.20
N LYS A 211 16.85 -5.25 2.77
CA LYS A 211 18.19 -4.88 3.24
C LYS A 211 18.51 -3.42 2.94
N ARG A 212 18.15 -2.93 1.75
CA ARG A 212 18.30 -1.51 1.37
C ARG A 212 17.43 -0.61 2.25
N LEU A 213 16.17 -0.97 2.50
CA LEU A 213 15.26 -0.18 3.34
C LEU A 213 15.74 -0.07 4.79
N ARG A 214 16.47 -1.08 5.32
CA ARG A 214 17.10 -1.01 6.64
C ARG A 214 18.24 0.01 6.75
N GLN A 215 18.76 0.50 5.63
CA GLN A 215 19.85 1.49 5.60
C GLN A 215 19.34 2.93 5.64
N PHE A 216 18.04 3.16 5.47
CA PHE A 216 17.43 4.48 5.57
C PHE A 216 17.25 4.91 7.02
#